data_AF-A0A2D7W9G2-F1
#
_entry.id   AF-A0A2D7W9G2-F1
#
_cell.length_a   1.000
_cell.length_b   1.000
_cell.length_c   1.000
_cell.angle_alpha   90.00
_cell.angle_beta   90.00
_cell.angle_gamma   90.00
#
_symmetry.space_group_name_H-M   'P 1'
#
loop_
_entity.id
_entity.type
_entity.pdbx_description
1 polymer ?
#
loop_
_entity_poly.entity_id
_entity_poly.type
_entity_poly.pdbx_seq_one_letter_code
_entity_poly.pdbx_strand_id
1 'polypeptide(L)' 'MAGGRGTRLMPLTNNRPKPMVPVLGRPVLDYVKD' A
#
# COMPACT_ATOMS: atom_id res chain seq x y z
N MET A 1 -10.62 4.73 -5.23
CA MET A 1 -9.73 5.14 -4.11
C MET A 1 -9.82 4.06 -3.04
N ALA A 2 -8.83 3.17 -2.90
CA ALA A 2 -8.88 2.02 -1.98
C ALA A 2 -8.90 2.52 -0.52
N GLY A 3 -10.11 2.76 -0.01
CA GLY A 3 -10.40 3.63 1.13
C GLY A 3 -10.29 2.94 2.49
N GLY A 4 -9.12 3.04 3.10
CA GLY A 4 -8.93 2.81 4.53
C GLY A 4 -7.54 3.25 4.97
N ARG A 5 -7.39 3.80 6.18
CA ARG A 5 -6.14 4.40 6.70
C ARG A 5 -4.93 3.45 6.77
N GLY A 6 -5.10 2.16 6.50
CA GLY A 6 -3.99 1.20 6.50
C GLY A 6 -3.43 0.89 7.88
N THR A 7 -4.20 1.07 8.97
CA THR A 7 -3.72 0.95 10.36
C THR A 7 -3.06 -0.39 10.69
N ARG A 8 -3.51 -1.50 10.09
CA ARG A 8 -2.88 -2.84 10.23
C ARG A 8 -1.48 -2.94 9.60
N LEU A 9 -1.14 -2.03 8.69
CA LEU A 9 0.13 -1.98 7.98
C LEU A 9 1.06 -0.90 8.56
N MET A 10 0.66 -0.20 9.63
CA MET A 10 1.57 0.71 10.32
C MET A 10 2.81 -0.06 10.83
N PRO A 11 4.01 0.55 10.78
CA PRO A 11 4.30 1.95 10.42
C PRO A 11 4.42 2.19 8.90
N LEU A 12 4.30 1.16 8.07
CA LEU A 12 4.57 1.23 6.63
C LEU A 12 3.65 2.19 5.89
N THR A 13 2.49 2.57 6.45
CA THR A 13 1.53 3.52 5.87
C THR A 13 1.49 4.89 6.54
N ASN A 14 2.38 5.20 7.49
CA ASN A 14 2.39 6.52 8.14
C ASN A 14 2.60 7.66 7.13
N ASN A 15 3.51 7.43 6.18
CA ASN A 15 3.98 8.46 5.25
C ASN A 15 3.71 8.09 3.78
N ARG A 16 2.91 7.04 3.52
CA ARG A 16 2.60 6.58 2.17
C ARG A 16 1.21 5.94 2.08
N PRO A 17 0.50 6.06 0.94
CA PRO A 17 -0.77 5.39 0.73
C PRO A 17 -0.64 3.86 0.81
N LYS A 18 -1.66 3.18 1.33
CA LYS A 18 -1.76 1.71 1.36
C LYS A 18 -1.39 1.02 0.03
N PRO A 19 -1.89 1.43 -1.16
CA PRO A 19 -1.54 0.76 -2.42
C PRO A 19 -0.06 0.96 -2.83
N MET A 20 0.66 1.90 -2.22
CA MET A 20 2.08 2.17 -2.51
C MET A 20 3.04 1.45 -1.56
N VAL A 21 2.53 0.59 -0.66
CA VAL A 21 3.39 -0.26 0.18
C VAL A 21 4.13 -1.25 -0.72
N PRO A 22 5.46 -1.40 -0.60
CA PRO A 22 6.22 -2.33 -1.44
C PRO A 22 6.07 -3.78 -0.96
N VAL A 23 5.88 -4.69 -1.91
CA VAL A 23 5.93 -6.15 -1.75
C VAL A 23 6.94 -6.66 -2.78
N LEU A 24 7.96 -7.41 -2.32
CA LEU A 24 9.06 -7.91 -3.18
C LEU A 24 9.70 -6.81 -4.05
N GLY A 25 9.81 -5.59 -3.52
CA GLY A 25 10.41 -4.44 -4.20
C GLY A 25 9.49 -3.68 -5.16
N ARG A 26 8.22 -4.08 -5.33
CA ARG A 26 7.24 -3.39 -6.20
C ARG A 26 6.01 -2.93 -5.40
N PRO A 27 5.40 -1.78 -5.70
CA PRO A 27 4.16 -1.35 -5.04
C PRO A 27 3.04 -2.38 -5.18
N VAL A 28 2.22 -2.58 -4.13
CA VAL A 28 1.01 -3.43 -4.19
C VAL A 28 0.13 -3.08 -5.38
N LEU A 29 0.05 -1.80 -5.75
CA LEU A 29 -0.69 -1.32 -6.90
C LEU A 29 -0.33 -2.05 -8.21
N ASP A 30 0.93 -2.45 -8.40
CA ASP A 30 1.36 -3.14 -9.62
C ASP A 30 0.88 -4.59 -9.71
N TYR A 31 0.43 -5.18 -8.61
CA TYR A 31 -0.14 -6.53 -8.59
C TYR A 31 -1.65 -6.57 -8.83
N VAL A 32 -2.32 -5.41 -8.79
CA VAL A 32 -3.78 -5.29 -8.90
C VAL A 32 -4.23 -4.45 -10.11
N LYS A 33 -3.27 -3.98 -10.93
CA LYS A 33 -3.55 -3.46 -12.26
C LYS A 33 -3.81 -4.64 -13.18
N ASP A 34 -4.88 -4.58 -13.96
CA ASP A 34 -5.01 -5.37 -15.20
C ASP A 34 -3.86 -5.06 -16.17
#